data_AF-A0A925DC85-F1
#
_entry.id   AF-A0A925DC85-F1
#
_cell.length_a   1.000
_cell.length_b   1.000
_cell.length_c   1.000
_cell.angle_alpha   90.00
_cell.angle_beta   90.00
_cell.angle_gamma   90.00
#
_symmetry.space_group_name_H-M   'P 1'
#
loop_
_entity.id
_entity.type
_entity.pdbx_description
1 polymer ?
#
loop_
_entity_poly.entity_id
_entity_poly.type
_entity_poly.pdbx_seq_one_letter_code
_entity_poly.pdbx_strand_id
1 'polypeptide(L)'
;MNAWLAQYDKDMSMFGAAATEANQNYIDLPGYLIASISRKNQGVVRAQSETASETAAKAAAVTAEQTRATTAETGMKDQAASYLVGRTTHEESLKTTIKTANDAQVAAATAQAKSKKDIENRQAELAVIESSLAKEKGIKDDFANQVKVLQSVQGVNIDNPDALIIWINQKQRLVWIDRGYDDGLGRQMSFAVYSQDQASLFKQVERMRKEGAGMEKVKKLESKGRIEVVRITGPHQAECRILEDKASNPILPGDWIHSPAWSPGQRLHFALVGFMDIDDDQQSDRETIKHIITMNGGVIDTEIKDTGERDEGKMSVNTRYVVMGESGDKGNMLITNLGQYQTTRNQFLKDVDDFSVEKISVQQLLDMMGWKPEEKTTGLGGVMDAGFTKRSPGGAKAAPKAPPGAEVPATDVPPAEGAPKKPAEAEAADPFGGK
;
A
#
# COMPACT_ATOMS: atom_id res chain seq x y z
N MET A 1 132.86 67.48 66.31
CA MET A 1 131.83 67.11 67.31
C MET A 1 130.42 67.12 66.67
N ASN A 2 130.24 66.62 65.43
CA ASN A 2 129.16 67.10 64.56
C ASN A 2 128.16 66.01 64.09
N ALA A 3 128.51 64.72 64.21
CA ALA A 3 127.68 63.63 63.70
C ALA A 3 126.34 63.48 64.46
N TRP A 4 126.32 63.80 65.77
CA TRP A 4 125.12 63.71 66.60
C TRP A 4 124.08 64.79 66.26
N LEU A 5 124.50 66.01 65.92
CA LEU A 5 123.61 67.08 65.46
C LEU A 5 122.98 66.72 64.10
N ALA A 6 123.80 66.28 63.14
CA ALA A 6 123.29 65.84 61.83
C ALA A 6 122.34 64.63 61.92
N GLN A 7 122.49 63.78 62.95
CA GLN A 7 121.55 62.70 63.24
C GLN A 7 120.28 63.21 63.93
N TYR A 8 120.39 64.16 64.87
CA TYR A 8 119.24 64.83 65.50
C TYR A 8 118.37 65.56 64.46
N ASP A 9 118.96 66.38 63.58
CA ASP A 9 118.23 67.10 62.54
C ASP A 9 117.48 66.13 61.62
N LYS A 10 118.12 65.00 61.28
CA LYS A 10 117.52 63.92 60.49
C LYS A 10 116.40 63.20 61.23
N ASP A 11 116.55 62.92 62.51
CA ASP A 11 115.51 62.27 63.32
C ASP A 11 114.34 63.21 63.60
N MET A 12 114.58 64.51 63.78
CA MET A 12 113.52 65.52 63.90
C MET A 12 112.79 65.74 62.57
N SER A 13 113.47 65.57 61.41
CA SER A 13 112.80 65.60 60.09
C SER A 13 111.79 64.46 59.85
N MET A 14 111.73 63.47 60.75
CA MET A 14 110.66 62.44 60.76
C MET A 14 109.33 62.96 61.33
N PHE A 15 109.33 64.08 62.07
CA PHE A 15 108.11 64.79 62.42
C PHE A 15 107.50 65.43 61.17
N GLY A 16 106.19 65.26 60.99
CA GLY A 16 105.45 65.90 59.90
C GLY A 16 104.91 67.26 60.32
N ALA A 17 104.40 68.03 59.36
CA ALA A 17 103.83 69.38 59.55
C ALA A 17 102.61 69.49 60.50
N ALA A 18 102.23 68.40 61.19
CA ALA A 18 101.22 68.35 62.23
C ALA A 18 101.82 68.26 63.66
N ALA A 19 103.15 68.34 63.81
CA ALA A 19 103.84 68.30 65.10
C ALA A 19 104.23 69.71 65.57
N THR A 20 103.61 70.18 66.65
CA THR A 20 103.95 71.45 67.32
C THR A 20 105.39 71.44 67.84
N GLU A 21 106.12 72.53 67.66
CA GLU A 21 107.56 72.68 67.95
C GLU A 21 107.95 72.21 69.36
N ALA A 22 107.11 72.49 70.37
CA ALA A 22 107.34 72.09 71.76
C ALA A 22 107.47 70.55 71.98
N ASN A 23 106.93 69.74 71.06
CA ASN A 23 106.91 68.27 71.16
C ASN A 23 107.94 67.62 70.20
N GLN A 24 108.83 68.39 69.59
CA GLN A 24 109.88 67.89 68.69
C GLN A 24 111.13 67.50 69.48
N ASN A 25 111.07 66.34 70.14
CA ASN A 25 112.16 65.79 70.94
C ASN A 25 112.27 64.26 70.80
N TYR A 26 113.37 63.69 71.29
CA TYR A 26 113.66 62.25 71.18
C TYR A 26 112.73 61.34 72.03
N ILE A 27 112.05 61.87 73.05
CA ILE A 27 111.15 61.10 73.92
C ILE A 27 109.77 60.93 73.25
N ASP A 28 109.28 61.99 72.60
CA ASP A 28 107.97 62.00 71.94
C ASP A 28 107.99 61.45 70.50
N LEU A 29 109.15 61.45 69.83
CA LEU A 29 109.30 60.96 68.46
C LEU A 29 108.75 59.53 68.24
N PRO A 30 109.04 58.52 69.09
CA PRO A 30 108.43 57.19 68.96
C PRO A 30 106.90 57.22 69.08
N GLY A 31 106.35 58.03 69.99
CA GLY A 31 104.91 58.19 70.17
C GLY A 31 104.24 58.82 68.96
N TYR A 32 104.83 59.88 68.40
CA TYR A 32 104.37 60.52 67.17
C TYR A 32 104.41 59.56 65.97
N LEU A 33 105.49 58.78 65.83
CA LEU A 33 105.63 57.78 64.77
C LEU A 33 104.59 56.66 64.90
N ILE A 34 104.38 56.11 66.09
CA ILE A 34 103.33 55.10 66.35
C ILE A 34 101.93 55.67 66.06
N ALA A 35 101.64 56.91 66.47
CA ALA A 35 100.37 57.56 66.16
C ALA A 35 100.20 57.83 64.65
N SER A 36 101.28 58.17 63.95
CA SER A 36 101.30 58.37 62.49
C SER A 36 101.08 57.07 61.72
N ILE A 37 101.74 55.98 62.14
CA ILE A 37 101.54 54.62 61.62
C ILE A 37 100.10 54.16 61.90
N SER A 38 99.57 54.37 63.10
CA SER A 38 98.19 54.03 63.45
C SER A 38 97.17 54.77 62.56
N ARG A 39 97.33 56.08 62.36
CA ARG A 39 96.50 56.87 61.43
C ARG A 39 96.61 56.38 59.98
N LYS A 40 97.82 56.05 59.50
CA LYS A 40 98.02 55.49 58.16
C LYS A 40 97.36 54.11 58.02
N ASN A 41 97.50 53.23 59.01
CA ASN A 41 96.87 51.91 59.02
C ASN A 41 95.34 52.02 59.04
N GLN A 42 94.77 52.92 59.84
CA GLN A 42 93.33 53.23 59.80
C GLN A 42 92.88 53.76 58.44
N GLY A 43 93.69 54.61 57.80
CA GLY A 43 93.44 55.09 56.43
C GLY A 43 93.48 53.97 55.39
N VAL A 44 94.46 53.07 55.47
CA VAL A 44 94.55 51.88 54.59
C VAL A 44 93.36 50.94 54.80
N VAL A 45 92.97 50.67 56.04
CA VAL A 45 91.79 49.82 56.34
C VAL A 45 90.50 50.45 55.81
N ARG A 46 90.34 51.78 55.93
CA ARG A 46 89.20 52.50 55.33
C ARG A 46 89.21 52.37 53.80
N ALA A 47 90.31 52.72 53.14
CA ALA A 47 90.45 52.62 51.69
C ALA A 47 90.25 51.19 51.17
N GLN A 48 90.68 50.17 51.93
CA GLN A 48 90.41 48.76 51.63
C GLN A 48 88.92 48.43 51.77
N SER A 49 88.25 48.89 52.82
CA SER A 49 86.81 48.69 53.01
C SER A 49 85.95 49.43 51.96
N GLU A 50 86.36 50.64 51.56
CA GLU A 50 85.75 51.43 50.49
C GLU A 50 85.95 50.74 49.13
N THR A 51 87.16 50.27 48.83
CA THR A 51 87.45 49.48 47.60
C THR A 51 86.66 48.17 47.57
N ALA A 52 86.52 47.48 48.70
CA ALA A 52 85.71 46.26 48.82
C ALA A 52 84.21 46.56 48.62
N SER A 53 83.71 47.67 49.16
CA SER A 53 82.34 48.12 48.97
C SER A 53 82.06 48.53 47.51
N GLU A 54 82.96 49.29 46.89
CA GLU A 54 82.86 49.68 45.47
C GLU A 54 82.93 48.48 44.53
N THR A 55 83.82 47.51 44.78
CA THR A 55 83.93 46.31 43.93
C THR A 55 82.72 45.40 44.10
N ALA A 56 82.18 45.25 45.31
CA ALA A 56 80.91 44.57 45.54
C ALA A 56 79.73 45.29 44.85
N ALA A 57 79.65 46.61 44.95
CA ALA A 57 78.60 47.42 44.30
C ALA A 57 78.68 47.35 42.76
N LYS A 58 79.90 47.41 42.19
CA LYS A 58 80.12 47.26 40.74
C LYS A 58 79.78 45.85 40.27
N ALA A 59 80.14 44.82 41.04
CA ALA A 59 79.75 43.43 40.74
C ALA A 59 78.22 43.25 40.78
N ALA A 60 77.54 43.80 41.81
CA ALA A 60 76.08 43.75 41.93
C ALA A 60 75.36 44.53 40.81
N ALA A 61 75.92 45.66 40.36
CA ALA A 61 75.40 46.39 39.21
C ALA A 61 75.56 45.59 37.90
N VAL A 62 76.71 44.95 37.69
CA VAL A 62 76.95 44.10 36.51
C VAL A 62 76.03 42.88 36.50
N THR A 63 75.82 42.18 37.62
CA THR A 63 74.89 41.04 37.67
C THR A 63 73.44 41.46 37.54
N ALA A 64 73.05 42.64 38.06
CA ALA A 64 71.73 43.21 37.84
C ALA A 64 71.47 43.54 36.37
N GLU A 65 72.42 44.17 35.67
CA GLU A 65 72.29 44.45 34.23
C GLU A 65 72.35 43.18 33.37
N GLN A 66 73.18 42.18 33.72
CA GLN A 66 73.16 40.87 33.06
C GLN A 66 71.80 40.18 33.23
N THR A 67 71.16 40.30 34.40
CA THR A 67 69.83 39.75 34.67
C THR A 67 68.74 40.51 33.91
N ARG A 68 68.84 41.85 33.81
CA ARG A 68 67.96 42.68 32.96
C ARG A 68 68.08 42.31 31.48
N ALA A 69 69.30 42.21 30.97
CA ALA A 69 69.58 41.87 29.58
C ALA A 69 69.06 40.47 29.22
N THR A 70 69.35 39.46 30.05
CA THR A 70 68.85 38.09 29.83
C THR A 70 67.32 38.01 29.91
N THR A 71 66.68 38.69 30.86
CA THR A 71 65.22 38.75 30.97
C THR A 71 64.58 39.46 29.77
N ALA A 72 65.20 40.53 29.25
CA ALA A 72 64.75 41.20 28.05
C ALA A 72 64.92 40.33 26.80
N GLU A 73 66.04 39.63 26.67
CA GLU A 73 66.28 38.68 25.59
C GLU A 73 65.28 37.50 25.60
N THR A 74 64.98 36.91 26.75
CA THR A 74 63.97 35.85 26.84
C THR A 74 62.59 36.41 26.52
N GLY A 75 62.21 37.56 27.09
CA GLY A 75 60.93 38.22 26.79
C GLY A 75 60.74 38.53 25.30
N MET A 76 61.78 38.99 24.60
CA MET A 76 61.73 39.20 23.15
C MET A 76 61.64 37.88 22.36
N LYS A 77 62.33 36.82 22.78
CA LYS A 77 62.24 35.48 22.15
C LYS A 77 60.85 34.87 22.33
N ASP A 78 60.27 34.97 23.52
CA ASP A 78 58.92 34.48 23.85
C ASP A 78 57.84 35.30 23.12
N GLN A 79 58.01 36.62 23.01
CA GLN A 79 57.12 37.47 22.22
C GLN A 79 57.20 37.16 20.72
N ALA A 80 58.40 36.90 20.18
CA ALA A 80 58.57 36.49 18.79
C ALA A 80 57.96 35.10 18.51
N ALA A 81 58.13 34.14 19.42
CA ALA A 81 57.56 32.80 19.32
C ALA A 81 56.01 32.84 19.38
N SER A 82 55.45 33.57 20.34
CA SER A 82 53.99 33.72 20.45
C SER A 82 53.37 34.47 19.27
N TYR A 83 54.05 35.48 18.71
CA TYR A 83 53.63 36.14 17.48
C TYR A 83 53.63 35.19 16.27
N LEU A 84 54.65 34.33 16.13
CA LEU A 84 54.69 33.33 15.05
C LEU A 84 53.55 32.31 15.16
N VAL A 85 53.28 31.79 16.36
CA VAL A 85 52.16 30.86 16.62
C VAL A 85 50.80 31.54 16.40
N GLY A 86 50.65 32.79 16.84
CA GLY A 86 49.45 33.60 16.57
C GLY A 86 49.22 33.81 15.08
N ARG A 87 50.29 34.03 14.30
CA ARG A 87 50.20 34.18 12.84
C ARG A 87 49.79 32.88 12.14
N THR A 88 50.40 31.74 12.48
CA THR A 88 50.06 30.46 11.82
C THR A 88 48.64 30.01 12.15
N THR A 89 48.23 30.10 13.43
CA THR A 89 46.85 29.78 13.83
C THR A 89 45.82 30.73 13.19
N HIS A 90 46.16 32.02 13.02
CA HIS A 90 45.31 32.95 12.27
C HIS A 90 45.21 32.58 10.78
N GLU A 91 46.33 32.26 10.12
CA GLU A 91 46.35 31.84 8.71
C GLU A 91 45.52 30.55 8.47
N GLU A 92 45.60 29.59 9.38
CA GLU A 92 44.76 28.38 9.38
C GLU A 92 43.28 28.71 9.62
N SER A 93 42.97 29.64 10.53
CA SER A 93 41.59 30.12 10.78
C SER A 93 40.99 30.83 9.56
N LEU A 94 41.79 31.63 8.83
CA LEU A 94 41.36 32.27 7.59
C LEU A 94 41.13 31.23 6.49
N LYS A 95 42.06 30.29 6.31
CA LYS A 95 41.96 29.21 5.30
C LYS A 95 40.72 28.33 5.52
N THR A 96 40.41 27.98 6.76
CA THR A 96 39.20 27.21 7.11
C THR A 96 37.91 28.03 6.97
N THR A 97 37.92 29.32 7.36
CA THR A 97 36.78 30.22 7.19
C THR A 97 36.47 30.48 5.71
N ILE A 98 37.48 30.73 4.87
CA ILE A 98 37.33 30.89 3.42
C ILE A 98 36.79 29.60 2.79
N LYS A 99 37.29 28.43 3.20
CA LYS A 99 36.77 27.15 2.70
C LYS A 99 35.30 26.95 3.07
N THR A 100 34.93 27.13 4.34
CA THR A 100 33.54 26.95 4.80
C THR A 100 32.57 27.95 4.17
N ALA A 101 33.01 29.20 3.93
CA ALA A 101 32.23 30.19 3.18
C ALA A 101 31.99 29.75 1.72
N ASN A 102 33.02 29.27 1.02
CA ASN A 102 32.90 28.76 -0.35
C ASN A 102 32.02 27.49 -0.41
N ASP A 103 32.25 26.52 0.48
CA ASP A 103 31.46 25.28 0.59
C ASP A 103 29.96 25.62 0.84
N ALA A 104 29.67 26.60 1.70
CA ALA A 104 28.32 27.09 1.97
C ALA A 104 27.71 27.84 0.77
N GLN A 105 28.48 28.64 0.03
CA GLN A 105 28.02 29.34 -1.17
C GLN A 105 27.66 28.35 -2.29
N VAL A 106 28.47 27.31 -2.49
CA VAL A 106 28.20 26.23 -3.46
C VAL A 106 26.96 25.43 -3.05
N ALA A 107 26.80 25.12 -1.76
CA ALA A 107 25.60 24.46 -1.24
C ALA A 107 24.34 25.33 -1.45
N ALA A 108 24.40 26.63 -1.16
CA ALA A 108 23.29 27.56 -1.36
C ALA A 108 22.89 27.69 -2.84
N ALA A 109 23.87 27.83 -3.74
CA ALA A 109 23.63 27.89 -5.18
C ALA A 109 23.00 26.58 -5.71
N THR A 110 23.47 25.43 -5.22
CA THR A 110 22.92 24.11 -5.57
C THR A 110 21.48 23.94 -5.06
N ALA A 111 21.19 24.39 -3.84
CA ALA A 111 19.85 24.37 -3.26
C ALA A 111 18.88 25.29 -4.02
N GLN A 112 19.32 26.49 -4.42
CA GLN A 112 18.54 27.40 -5.26
C GLN A 112 18.27 26.80 -6.66
N ALA A 113 19.28 26.23 -7.31
CA ALA A 113 19.12 25.58 -8.61
C ALA A 113 18.13 24.40 -8.56
N LYS A 114 18.21 23.57 -7.51
CA LYS A 114 17.23 22.50 -7.27
C LYS A 114 15.83 23.07 -7.03
N SER A 115 15.68 24.04 -6.13
CA SER A 115 14.39 24.65 -5.82
C SER A 115 13.74 25.31 -7.04
N LYS A 116 14.53 25.89 -7.96
CA LYS A 116 14.01 26.43 -9.23
C LYS A 116 13.45 25.32 -10.12
N LYS A 117 14.19 24.22 -10.30
CA LYS A 117 13.72 23.06 -11.07
C LYS A 117 12.48 22.41 -10.44
N ASP A 118 12.43 22.31 -9.12
CA ASP A 118 11.27 21.75 -8.40
C ASP A 118 10.02 22.66 -8.56
N ILE A 119 10.20 23.98 -8.69
CA ILE A 119 9.10 24.92 -9.02
C ILE A 119 8.67 24.76 -10.49
N GLU A 120 9.62 24.68 -11.44
CA GLU A 120 9.35 24.48 -12.87
C GLU A 120 8.58 23.17 -13.12
N ASN A 121 8.98 22.08 -12.46
CA ASN A 121 8.26 20.80 -12.49
C ASN A 121 6.82 20.94 -11.97
N ARG A 122 6.63 21.57 -10.79
CA ARG A 122 5.29 21.76 -10.19
C ARG A 122 4.39 22.66 -11.03
N GLN A 123 4.94 23.64 -11.74
CA GLN A 123 4.18 24.47 -12.69
C GLN A 123 3.70 23.65 -13.89
N ALA A 124 4.51 22.71 -14.39
CA ALA A 124 4.08 21.77 -15.43
C ALA A 124 3.00 20.79 -14.93
N GLU A 125 3.15 20.25 -13.71
CA GLU A 125 2.13 19.40 -13.06
C GLU A 125 0.79 20.14 -12.89
N LEU A 126 0.81 21.40 -12.43
CA LEU A 126 -0.39 22.23 -12.30
C LEU A 126 -1.08 22.45 -13.65
N ALA A 127 -0.34 22.77 -14.71
CA ALA A 127 -0.91 22.96 -16.05
C ALA A 127 -1.57 21.66 -16.59
N VAL A 128 -1.02 20.49 -16.28
CA VAL A 128 -1.64 19.20 -16.61
C VAL A 128 -2.94 19.01 -15.83
N ILE A 129 -2.95 19.29 -14.52
CA ILE A 129 -4.13 19.16 -13.65
C ILE A 129 -5.26 20.13 -14.06
N GLU A 130 -4.93 21.37 -14.43
CA GLU A 130 -5.89 22.32 -15.00
C GLU A 130 -6.50 21.78 -16.31
N SER A 131 -5.68 21.14 -17.17
CA SER A 131 -6.15 20.53 -18.42
C SER A 131 -7.07 19.33 -18.21
N SER A 132 -6.88 18.53 -17.14
CA SER A 132 -7.80 17.43 -16.80
C SER A 132 -9.09 17.96 -16.17
N LEU A 133 -9.01 18.94 -15.26
CA LEU A 133 -10.18 19.58 -14.66
C LEU A 133 -11.07 20.28 -15.70
N ALA A 134 -10.47 20.85 -16.76
CA ALA A 134 -11.20 21.40 -17.89
C ALA A 134 -11.97 20.32 -18.68
N LYS A 135 -11.35 19.16 -18.91
CA LYS A 135 -12.00 18.00 -19.58
C LYS A 135 -13.12 17.42 -18.74
N GLU A 136 -12.92 17.25 -17.44
CA GLU A 136 -13.95 16.76 -16.51
C GLU A 136 -15.17 17.68 -16.46
N LYS A 137 -14.96 19.01 -16.47
CA LYS A 137 -16.06 19.98 -16.57
C LYS A 137 -16.83 19.84 -17.88
N GLY A 138 -16.12 19.73 -19.02
CA GLY A 138 -16.75 19.47 -20.31
C GLY A 138 -17.61 18.20 -20.31
N ILE A 139 -17.04 17.07 -19.85
CA ILE A 139 -17.75 15.79 -19.74
C ILE A 139 -18.98 15.90 -18.81
N LYS A 140 -18.86 16.64 -17.70
CA LYS A 140 -19.98 16.87 -16.78
C LYS A 140 -21.09 17.70 -17.41
N ASP A 141 -20.74 18.74 -18.15
CA ASP A 141 -21.72 19.62 -18.80
C ASP A 141 -22.39 18.90 -20.00
N ASP A 142 -21.64 18.11 -20.77
CA ASP A 142 -22.17 17.20 -21.79
C ASP A 142 -23.12 16.16 -21.18
N PHE A 143 -22.75 15.53 -20.06
CA PHE A 143 -23.61 14.59 -19.34
C PHE A 143 -24.87 15.26 -18.78
N ALA A 144 -24.76 16.48 -18.24
CA ALA A 144 -25.93 17.24 -17.79
C ALA A 144 -26.88 17.58 -18.96
N ASN A 145 -26.34 17.92 -20.13
CA ASN A 145 -27.11 18.10 -21.35
C ASN A 145 -27.78 16.80 -21.82
N GLN A 146 -27.07 15.66 -21.81
CA GLN A 146 -27.64 14.34 -22.13
C GLN A 146 -28.76 13.95 -21.15
N VAL A 147 -28.56 14.11 -19.84
CA VAL A 147 -29.58 13.84 -18.81
C VAL A 147 -30.81 14.72 -19.03
N LYS A 148 -30.63 16.01 -19.36
CA LYS A 148 -31.74 16.93 -19.67
C LYS A 148 -32.52 16.50 -20.93
N VAL A 149 -31.82 16.03 -21.97
CA VAL A 149 -32.46 15.46 -23.16
C VAL A 149 -33.24 14.18 -22.79
N LEU A 150 -32.62 13.24 -22.08
CA LEU A 150 -33.27 11.99 -21.64
C LEU A 150 -34.49 12.24 -20.74
N GLN A 151 -34.44 13.23 -19.85
CA GLN A 151 -35.58 13.67 -19.05
C GLN A 151 -36.71 14.23 -19.92
N SER A 152 -36.40 15.06 -20.93
CA SER A 152 -37.40 15.54 -21.89
C SER A 152 -37.99 14.42 -22.77
N VAL A 153 -37.28 13.28 -22.87
CA VAL A 153 -37.64 12.08 -23.63
C VAL A 153 -38.32 11.02 -22.74
N GLN A 154 -38.76 11.36 -21.51
CA GLN A 154 -39.58 10.46 -20.67
C GLN A 154 -40.99 10.13 -21.22
N GLY A 155 -41.30 10.52 -22.46
CA GLY A 155 -42.37 9.91 -23.26
C GLY A 155 -41.96 8.54 -23.81
N VAL A 156 -41.81 7.54 -22.92
CA VAL A 156 -41.57 6.10 -23.17
C VAL A 156 -40.81 5.78 -24.47
N ASN A 157 -39.49 5.54 -24.39
CA ASN A 157 -38.67 5.02 -25.50
C ASN A 157 -39.05 3.56 -25.83
N ILE A 158 -40.18 3.37 -26.52
CA ILE A 158 -40.52 2.10 -27.20
C ILE A 158 -39.77 2.09 -28.54
N ASP A 159 -38.44 2.06 -28.48
CA ASP A 159 -37.58 2.06 -29.69
C ASP A 159 -37.76 0.75 -30.49
N ASN A 160 -38.27 -0.32 -29.86
CA ASN A 160 -38.85 -1.51 -30.50
C ASN A 160 -40.09 -1.99 -29.69
N PRO A 161 -41.06 -2.69 -30.32
CA PRO A 161 -42.12 -3.40 -29.60
C PRO A 161 -41.57 -4.68 -28.94
N ASP A 162 -41.97 -4.95 -27.70
CA ASP A 162 -41.52 -6.16 -26.98
C ASP A 162 -42.18 -7.41 -27.58
N ALA A 163 -43.49 -7.38 -27.78
CA ALA A 163 -44.24 -8.49 -28.36
C ALA A 163 -45.40 -8.01 -29.26
N LEU A 164 -45.93 -8.95 -30.04
CA LEU A 164 -47.09 -8.83 -30.90
C LEU A 164 -48.23 -9.69 -30.36
N ILE A 165 -49.45 -9.19 -30.48
CA ILE A 165 -50.65 -9.99 -30.21
C ILE A 165 -50.95 -10.87 -31.43
N ILE A 166 -50.80 -12.19 -31.26
CA ILE A 166 -51.12 -13.19 -32.30
C ILE A 166 -52.63 -13.36 -32.43
N TRP A 167 -53.33 -13.55 -31.30
CA TRP A 167 -54.74 -13.89 -31.30
C TRP A 167 -55.47 -13.37 -30.05
N ILE A 168 -56.79 -13.20 -30.16
CA ILE A 168 -57.64 -12.61 -29.12
C ILE A 168 -58.98 -13.33 -29.02
N ASN A 169 -59.44 -13.53 -27.79
CA ASN A 169 -60.80 -13.90 -27.45
C ASN A 169 -61.39 -12.89 -26.45
N GLN A 170 -61.98 -11.81 -26.97
CA GLN A 170 -62.59 -10.75 -26.14
C GLN A 170 -63.71 -11.28 -25.22
N LYS A 171 -64.46 -12.31 -25.64
CA LYS A 171 -65.53 -12.90 -24.80
C LYS A 171 -65.00 -13.54 -23.51
N GLN A 172 -63.76 -14.03 -23.52
CA GLN A 172 -63.07 -14.56 -22.34
C GLN A 172 -62.07 -13.57 -21.74
N ARG A 173 -61.89 -12.38 -22.34
CA ARG A 173 -60.81 -11.42 -22.05
C ARG A 173 -59.42 -12.08 -22.04
N LEU A 174 -59.17 -12.95 -23.02
CA LEU A 174 -57.90 -13.66 -23.23
C LEU A 174 -57.19 -13.21 -24.52
N VAL A 175 -55.86 -13.24 -24.48
CA VAL A 175 -54.93 -12.76 -25.52
C VAL A 175 -53.76 -13.74 -25.62
N TRP A 176 -53.28 -14.02 -26.83
CA TRP A 176 -52.07 -14.80 -27.06
C TRP A 176 -51.01 -13.94 -27.72
N ILE A 177 -49.78 -14.00 -27.20
CA ILE A 177 -48.65 -13.18 -27.63
C ILE A 177 -47.50 -14.03 -28.18
N ASP A 178 -46.63 -13.45 -29.00
CA ASP A 178 -45.48 -14.11 -29.65
C ASP A 178 -44.22 -14.22 -28.77
N ARG A 179 -44.39 -14.18 -27.44
CA ARG A 179 -43.33 -14.37 -26.45
C ARG A 179 -43.71 -15.45 -25.47
N GLY A 180 -42.72 -16.20 -25.00
CA GLY A 180 -42.88 -17.26 -24.03
C GLY A 180 -41.62 -17.48 -23.21
N TYR A 181 -41.45 -18.72 -22.80
CA TYR A 181 -40.38 -19.14 -21.90
C TYR A 181 -38.97 -18.77 -22.40
N ASP A 182 -38.66 -19.01 -23.67
CA ASP A 182 -37.31 -18.79 -24.21
C ASP A 182 -36.97 -17.32 -24.47
N ASP A 183 -37.99 -16.44 -24.43
CA ASP A 183 -37.83 -14.99 -24.49
C ASP A 183 -37.58 -14.37 -23.09
N GLY A 184 -37.58 -15.18 -22.03
CA GLY A 184 -37.46 -14.73 -20.64
C GLY A 184 -38.78 -14.20 -20.05
N LEU A 185 -39.94 -14.61 -20.58
CA LEU A 185 -41.24 -14.14 -20.12
C LEU A 185 -41.67 -14.84 -18.82
N GLY A 186 -41.92 -14.07 -17.76
CA GLY A 186 -42.48 -14.54 -16.49
C GLY A 186 -44.02 -14.53 -16.46
N ARG A 187 -44.59 -15.15 -15.42
CA ARG A 187 -46.02 -15.05 -15.08
C ARG A 187 -46.31 -13.75 -14.30
N GLN A 188 -47.57 -13.31 -14.31
CA GLN A 188 -48.05 -12.04 -13.72
C GLN A 188 -47.42 -10.77 -14.31
N MET A 189 -46.63 -10.89 -15.38
CA MET A 189 -46.01 -9.76 -16.05
C MET A 189 -47.06 -8.94 -16.79
N SER A 190 -47.08 -7.63 -16.52
CA SER A 190 -48.06 -6.70 -17.09
C SER A 190 -47.47 -5.87 -18.22
N PHE A 191 -48.24 -5.73 -19.30
CA PHE A 191 -47.86 -5.00 -20.51
C PHE A 191 -48.92 -3.98 -20.90
N ALA A 192 -48.48 -2.81 -21.40
CA ALA A 192 -49.35 -1.84 -22.05
C ALA A 192 -49.46 -2.16 -23.54
N VAL A 193 -50.67 -2.09 -24.10
CA VAL A 193 -50.93 -2.44 -25.51
C VAL A 193 -51.11 -1.18 -26.36
N TYR A 194 -50.51 -1.14 -27.54
CA TYR A 194 -50.47 -0.01 -28.47
C TYR A 194 -50.94 -0.44 -29.87
N SER A 195 -51.42 0.53 -30.67
CA SER A 195 -51.93 0.22 -32.00
C SER A 195 -50.82 -0.11 -32.99
N GLN A 196 -51.04 -1.14 -33.82
CA GLN A 196 -50.15 -1.43 -34.97
C GLN A 196 -49.93 -0.25 -35.93
N ASP A 197 -50.84 0.74 -35.98
CA ASP A 197 -50.70 1.93 -36.83
C ASP A 197 -49.75 2.98 -36.20
N GLN A 198 -49.59 2.96 -34.87
CA GLN A 198 -48.59 3.79 -34.17
C GLN A 198 -47.15 3.30 -34.41
N ALA A 199 -46.96 2.13 -35.05
CA ALA A 199 -45.69 1.69 -35.65
C ALA A 199 -45.04 2.78 -36.53
N SER A 200 -45.88 3.47 -37.30
CA SER A 200 -45.51 4.58 -38.19
C SER A 200 -44.88 5.74 -37.42
N LEU A 201 -45.38 5.99 -36.20
CA LEU A 201 -44.98 7.08 -35.32
C LEU A 201 -43.59 6.83 -34.73
N PHE A 202 -43.23 5.61 -34.34
CA PHE A 202 -41.87 5.29 -33.88
C PHE A 202 -40.81 5.52 -34.97
N LYS A 203 -41.06 5.00 -36.19
CA LYS A 203 -40.21 5.25 -37.38
C LYS A 203 -40.24 6.71 -37.87
N GLN A 204 -41.06 7.56 -37.26
CA GLN A 204 -41.06 9.00 -37.48
C GLN A 204 -40.28 9.72 -36.36
N VAL A 205 -40.49 9.35 -35.10
CA VAL A 205 -39.70 9.83 -33.93
C VAL A 205 -38.22 9.54 -34.12
N GLU A 206 -37.84 8.34 -34.56
CA GLU A 206 -36.44 7.96 -34.80
C GLU A 206 -35.76 8.85 -35.87
N ARG A 207 -36.50 9.25 -36.91
CA ARG A 207 -36.04 10.21 -37.93
C ARG A 207 -35.90 11.61 -37.35
N MET A 208 -36.95 12.11 -36.69
CA MET A 208 -36.95 13.44 -36.07
C MET A 208 -35.84 13.59 -35.01
N ARG A 209 -35.50 12.49 -34.32
CA ARG A 209 -34.36 12.38 -33.38
C ARG A 209 -33.00 12.45 -34.10
N LYS A 210 -32.86 11.83 -35.27
CA LYS A 210 -31.65 11.92 -36.13
C LYS A 210 -31.52 13.28 -36.84
N GLU A 211 -32.63 13.92 -37.16
CA GLU A 211 -32.72 15.22 -37.85
C GLU A 211 -32.72 16.42 -36.88
N GLY A 212 -32.76 16.16 -35.56
CA GLY A 212 -32.61 17.18 -34.50
C GLY A 212 -33.77 18.17 -34.35
N ALA A 213 -34.89 17.95 -35.04
CA ALA A 213 -35.96 18.94 -35.18
C ALA A 213 -37.30 18.46 -34.58
N GLY A 214 -37.91 19.27 -33.72
CA GLY A 214 -39.36 19.25 -33.50
C GLY A 214 -39.95 18.16 -32.59
N MET A 215 -39.22 17.65 -31.59
CA MET A 215 -39.77 16.68 -30.62
C MET A 215 -41.05 17.16 -29.89
N GLU A 216 -41.26 18.47 -29.78
CA GLU A 216 -42.46 19.11 -29.22
C GLU A 216 -43.79 18.67 -29.89
N LYS A 217 -43.73 18.14 -31.12
CA LYS A 217 -44.92 17.67 -31.87
C LYS A 217 -45.11 16.15 -31.85
N VAL A 218 -44.34 15.40 -31.07
CA VAL A 218 -44.56 13.95 -30.90
C VAL A 218 -45.84 13.73 -30.12
N LYS A 219 -46.90 13.31 -30.82
CA LYS A 219 -48.20 12.98 -30.23
C LYS A 219 -48.00 11.83 -29.24
N LYS A 220 -48.12 12.11 -27.94
CA LYS A 220 -47.98 11.13 -26.86
C LYS A 220 -48.79 9.88 -27.18
N LEU A 221 -48.12 8.72 -27.24
CA LEU A 221 -48.79 7.46 -27.54
C LEU A 221 -49.73 7.09 -26.39
N GLU A 222 -50.98 6.82 -26.75
CA GLU A 222 -51.98 6.29 -25.84
C GLU A 222 -52.07 4.78 -25.98
N SER A 223 -51.98 4.07 -24.87
CA SER A 223 -52.31 2.64 -24.85
C SER A 223 -53.81 2.42 -25.15
N LYS A 224 -54.08 1.29 -25.79
CA LYS A 224 -55.41 0.72 -26.05
C LYS A 224 -55.96 -0.02 -24.83
N GLY A 225 -55.06 -0.54 -23.99
CA GLY A 225 -55.38 -1.34 -22.83
C GLY A 225 -54.12 -1.86 -22.12
N ARG A 226 -54.34 -2.81 -21.20
CA ARG A 226 -53.31 -3.51 -20.42
C ARG A 226 -53.63 -4.99 -20.33
N ILE A 227 -52.60 -5.83 -20.49
CA ILE A 227 -52.68 -7.29 -20.36
C ILE A 227 -51.71 -7.81 -19.30
N GLU A 228 -51.99 -8.99 -18.75
CA GLU A 228 -51.17 -9.70 -17.74
C GLU A 228 -50.95 -11.16 -18.16
N VAL A 229 -49.72 -11.67 -18.09
CA VAL A 229 -49.39 -13.07 -18.40
C VAL A 229 -49.95 -14.02 -17.34
N VAL A 230 -50.88 -14.89 -17.72
CA VAL A 230 -51.47 -15.88 -16.79
C VAL A 230 -50.71 -17.21 -16.84
N ARG A 231 -50.42 -17.67 -18.07
CA ARG A 231 -49.82 -18.97 -18.38
C ARG A 231 -48.90 -18.84 -19.59
N ILE A 232 -47.73 -19.47 -19.53
CA ILE A 232 -46.87 -19.65 -20.69
C ILE A 232 -47.27 -20.97 -21.37
N THR A 233 -47.42 -20.98 -22.70
CA THR A 233 -47.92 -22.14 -23.46
C THR A 233 -46.85 -22.81 -24.32
N GLY A 234 -45.72 -22.14 -24.58
CA GLY A 234 -44.56 -22.72 -25.25
C GLY A 234 -43.34 -21.79 -25.26
N PRO A 235 -42.27 -22.14 -26.02
CA PRO A 235 -41.04 -21.35 -26.13
C PRO A 235 -41.26 -19.88 -26.45
N HIS A 236 -42.09 -19.59 -27.46
CA HIS A 236 -42.42 -18.24 -27.95
C HIS A 236 -43.93 -17.99 -27.95
N GLN A 237 -44.65 -18.49 -26.93
CA GLN A 237 -46.08 -18.23 -26.79
C GLN A 237 -46.55 -18.23 -25.33
N ALA A 238 -47.41 -17.27 -25.01
CA ALA A 238 -48.09 -17.19 -23.73
C ALA A 238 -49.55 -16.70 -23.84
N GLU A 239 -50.36 -17.14 -22.89
CA GLU A 239 -51.76 -16.79 -22.66
C GLU A 239 -51.84 -15.68 -21.59
N CYS A 240 -52.40 -14.55 -21.99
CA CYS A 240 -52.53 -13.35 -21.18
C CYS A 240 -54.01 -12.98 -20.97
N ARG A 241 -54.32 -12.37 -19.83
CA ARG A 241 -55.63 -11.79 -19.50
C ARG A 241 -55.65 -10.30 -19.80
N ILE A 242 -56.76 -9.80 -20.33
CA ILE A 242 -57.01 -8.35 -20.44
C ILE A 242 -57.43 -7.82 -19.07
N LEU A 243 -56.68 -6.86 -18.54
CA LEU A 243 -57.03 -6.11 -17.34
C LEU A 243 -57.91 -4.91 -17.74
N GLU A 244 -57.36 -4.05 -18.59
CA GLU A 244 -57.93 -2.76 -19.00
C GLU A 244 -58.08 -2.76 -20.54
N ASP A 245 -59.20 -2.24 -21.08
CA ASP A 245 -59.37 -2.02 -22.52
C ASP A 245 -60.26 -0.81 -22.80
N LYS A 246 -59.96 -0.08 -23.88
CA LYS A 246 -60.75 1.07 -24.37
C LYS A 246 -61.75 0.59 -25.42
N ALA A 247 -63.04 0.62 -25.11
CA ALA A 247 -64.10 0.27 -26.06
C ALA A 247 -64.11 1.12 -27.35
N SER A 248 -63.54 2.34 -27.31
CA SER A 248 -63.36 3.21 -28.49
C SER A 248 -62.18 2.83 -29.39
N ASN A 249 -61.28 1.96 -28.94
CA ASN A 249 -60.12 1.48 -29.69
C ASN A 249 -59.77 0.04 -29.25
N PRO A 250 -60.62 -0.95 -29.59
CA PRO A 250 -60.52 -2.31 -29.08
C PRO A 250 -59.22 -2.98 -29.50
N ILE A 251 -58.69 -3.87 -28.66
CA ILE A 251 -57.44 -4.59 -28.92
C ILE A 251 -57.64 -5.63 -30.04
N LEU A 252 -56.72 -5.66 -31.00
CA LEU A 252 -56.74 -6.48 -32.22
C LEU A 252 -55.47 -7.35 -32.33
N PRO A 253 -55.54 -8.48 -33.07
CA PRO A 253 -54.34 -9.14 -33.60
C PRO A 253 -53.46 -8.16 -34.39
N GLY A 254 -52.14 -8.29 -34.25
CA GLY A 254 -51.15 -7.38 -34.82
C GLY A 254 -50.84 -6.15 -33.95
N ASP A 255 -51.67 -5.80 -32.95
CA ASP A 255 -51.31 -4.77 -31.97
C ASP A 255 -50.05 -5.14 -31.18
N TRP A 256 -49.32 -4.12 -30.75
CA TRP A 256 -48.01 -4.24 -30.12
C TRP A 256 -48.14 -4.12 -28.60
N ILE A 257 -47.26 -4.78 -27.85
CA ILE A 257 -47.19 -4.63 -26.40
C ILE A 257 -45.81 -4.13 -25.98
N HIS A 258 -45.76 -3.37 -24.88
CA HIS A 258 -44.51 -2.93 -24.27
C HIS A 258 -44.63 -2.85 -22.74
N SER A 259 -43.56 -3.17 -22.01
CA SER A 259 -43.47 -3.01 -20.56
C SER A 259 -42.14 -2.39 -20.11
N PRO A 260 -42.13 -1.25 -19.38
CA PRO A 260 -40.90 -0.67 -18.84
C PRO A 260 -40.15 -1.55 -17.82
N ALA A 261 -40.68 -2.73 -17.46
CA ALA A 261 -40.12 -3.67 -16.50
C ALA A 261 -39.59 -4.96 -17.16
N TRP A 262 -39.55 -5.05 -18.49
CA TRP A 262 -39.10 -6.25 -19.23
C TRP A 262 -38.63 -5.89 -20.64
N SER A 263 -37.78 -6.72 -21.22
CA SER A 263 -37.53 -6.69 -22.66
C SER A 263 -37.22 -8.12 -23.16
N PRO A 264 -37.61 -8.49 -24.39
CA PRO A 264 -37.37 -9.83 -24.93
C PRO A 264 -35.90 -10.22 -24.89
N GLY A 265 -35.62 -11.44 -24.46
CA GLY A 265 -34.26 -11.98 -24.39
C GLY A 265 -33.46 -11.50 -23.17
N GLN A 266 -34.00 -10.64 -22.30
CA GLN A 266 -33.43 -10.43 -20.96
C GLN A 266 -33.70 -11.63 -20.06
N ARG A 267 -32.90 -12.67 -20.26
CA ARG A 267 -32.78 -13.81 -19.34
C ARG A 267 -32.12 -13.33 -18.06
N LEU A 268 -32.50 -13.92 -16.92
CA LEU A 268 -31.82 -13.63 -15.67
C LEU A 268 -30.43 -14.27 -15.69
N HIS A 269 -29.40 -13.44 -15.61
CA HIS A 269 -28.01 -13.88 -15.57
C HIS A 269 -27.55 -14.10 -14.12
N PHE A 270 -27.00 -15.28 -13.84
CA PHE A 270 -26.57 -15.74 -12.53
C PHE A 270 -25.06 -16.01 -12.50
N ALA A 271 -24.45 -15.89 -11.32
CA ALA A 271 -23.10 -16.35 -11.03
C ALA A 271 -23.10 -17.28 -9.81
N LEU A 272 -22.33 -18.37 -9.82
CA LEU A 272 -22.35 -19.40 -8.76
C LEU A 272 -21.04 -19.40 -7.94
N VAL A 273 -21.13 -19.39 -6.61
CA VAL A 273 -19.95 -19.43 -5.72
C VAL A 273 -20.25 -20.14 -4.39
N GLY A 274 -19.27 -20.90 -3.88
CA GLY A 274 -19.41 -21.68 -2.65
C GLY A 274 -19.84 -23.12 -2.89
N PHE A 275 -19.91 -23.90 -1.82
CA PHE A 275 -20.40 -25.28 -1.84
C PHE A 275 -21.93 -25.26 -1.88
N MET A 276 -22.54 -26.05 -2.77
CA MET A 276 -23.99 -26.03 -2.93
C MET A 276 -24.54 -27.43 -2.70
N ASP A 277 -25.28 -27.56 -1.61
CA ASP A 277 -25.96 -28.77 -1.15
C ASP A 277 -27.42 -28.36 -0.89
N ILE A 278 -28.38 -29.06 -1.48
CA ILE A 278 -29.81 -28.79 -1.32
C ILE A 278 -30.47 -29.82 -0.39
N ASP A 279 -29.94 -31.04 -0.34
CA ASP A 279 -30.61 -32.19 0.25
C ASP A 279 -29.99 -32.68 1.58
N ASP A 280 -28.89 -32.04 2.03
CA ASP A 280 -28.12 -32.27 3.27
C ASP A 280 -27.37 -33.63 3.30
N ASP A 281 -26.89 -34.10 2.14
CA ASP A 281 -26.06 -35.32 2.02
C ASP A 281 -24.53 -35.08 1.99
N GLN A 282 -24.08 -33.82 2.00
CA GLN A 282 -22.67 -33.39 1.95
C GLN A 282 -21.96 -33.63 0.60
N GLN A 283 -22.71 -33.82 -0.49
CA GLN A 283 -22.23 -33.75 -1.87
C GLN A 283 -22.64 -32.43 -2.55
N SER A 284 -22.18 -32.21 -3.80
CA SER A 284 -22.42 -30.94 -4.52
C SER A 284 -23.57 -31.07 -5.53
N ASP A 285 -24.70 -30.46 -5.19
CA ASP A 285 -25.91 -30.28 -6.01
C ASP A 285 -25.75 -29.21 -7.12
N ARG A 286 -24.52 -28.74 -7.37
CA ARG A 286 -24.20 -27.70 -8.35
C ARG A 286 -24.82 -27.95 -9.73
N GLU A 287 -24.75 -29.17 -10.26
CA GLU A 287 -25.37 -29.49 -11.55
C GLU A 287 -26.90 -29.50 -11.48
N THR A 288 -27.50 -29.92 -10.36
CA THR A 288 -28.95 -29.80 -10.10
C THR A 288 -29.38 -28.33 -10.17
N ILE A 289 -28.62 -27.43 -9.54
CA ILE A 289 -28.86 -25.97 -9.58
C ILE A 289 -28.71 -25.41 -10.99
N LYS A 290 -27.69 -25.84 -11.74
CA LYS A 290 -27.49 -25.42 -13.13
C LYS A 290 -28.66 -25.84 -14.02
N HIS A 291 -29.23 -27.03 -13.81
CA HIS A 291 -30.46 -27.45 -14.46
C HIS A 291 -31.68 -26.63 -14.01
N ILE A 292 -31.85 -26.34 -12.72
CA ILE A 292 -32.98 -25.52 -12.22
C ILE A 292 -32.94 -24.09 -12.79
N ILE A 293 -31.77 -23.46 -12.88
CA ILE A 293 -31.61 -22.12 -13.49
C ILE A 293 -31.94 -22.16 -14.98
N THR A 294 -31.38 -23.12 -15.72
CA THR A 294 -31.58 -23.24 -17.18
C THR A 294 -32.96 -23.75 -17.58
N MET A 295 -33.69 -24.41 -16.67
CA MET A 295 -35.13 -24.75 -16.78
C MET A 295 -36.08 -23.63 -16.34
N ASN A 296 -35.56 -22.51 -15.80
CA ASN A 296 -36.31 -21.29 -15.51
C ASN A 296 -35.85 -20.09 -16.37
N GLY A 297 -35.25 -20.39 -17.53
CA GLY A 297 -34.86 -19.42 -18.55
C GLY A 297 -33.54 -18.70 -18.29
N GLY A 298 -32.92 -18.88 -17.11
CA GLY A 298 -31.71 -18.17 -16.71
C GLY A 298 -30.45 -18.61 -17.46
N VAL A 299 -29.45 -17.73 -17.43
CA VAL A 299 -28.10 -17.93 -17.99
C VAL A 299 -27.09 -17.89 -16.84
N ILE A 300 -25.99 -18.63 -16.97
CA ILE A 300 -24.93 -18.68 -15.94
C ILE A 300 -23.65 -18.09 -16.55
N ASP A 301 -23.24 -16.92 -16.07
CA ASP A 301 -22.17 -16.11 -16.67
C ASP A 301 -20.77 -16.54 -16.22
N THR A 302 -20.64 -17.02 -14.98
CA THR A 302 -19.37 -17.40 -14.37
C THR A 302 -19.66 -18.26 -13.13
N GLU A 303 -18.81 -19.25 -12.85
CA GLU A 303 -18.86 -19.99 -11.60
C GLU A 303 -17.47 -20.24 -11.01
N ILE A 304 -17.42 -20.32 -9.67
CA ILE A 304 -16.31 -20.96 -8.95
C ILE A 304 -16.74 -22.39 -8.62
N LYS A 305 -16.01 -23.36 -9.16
CA LYS A 305 -16.19 -24.80 -8.96
C LYS A 305 -15.76 -25.24 -7.56
N ASP A 306 -16.19 -26.43 -7.16
CA ASP A 306 -15.84 -27.04 -5.86
C ASP A 306 -14.36 -27.44 -5.75
N THR A 307 -13.60 -27.44 -6.86
CA THR A 307 -12.13 -27.51 -6.89
C THR A 307 -11.46 -26.20 -6.48
N GLY A 308 -12.20 -25.09 -6.50
CA GLY A 308 -11.75 -23.73 -6.26
C GLY A 308 -11.26 -22.96 -7.49
N GLU A 309 -11.34 -23.58 -8.67
CA GLU A 309 -11.09 -22.92 -9.96
C GLU A 309 -12.32 -22.09 -10.40
N ARG A 310 -12.07 -20.99 -11.12
CA ARG A 310 -13.12 -20.18 -11.77
C ARG A 310 -13.21 -20.58 -13.24
N ASP A 311 -14.42 -20.76 -13.75
CA ASP A 311 -14.64 -21.02 -15.17
C ASP A 311 -14.35 -19.80 -16.06
N GLU A 312 -14.14 -20.04 -17.35
CA GLU A 312 -13.72 -19.05 -18.35
C GLU A 312 -14.73 -17.88 -18.54
N GLY A 313 -15.97 -18.10 -18.11
CA GLY A 313 -17.04 -17.11 -18.13
C GLY A 313 -16.76 -15.91 -17.21
N LYS A 314 -17.19 -14.71 -17.63
CA LYS A 314 -16.93 -13.44 -16.95
C LYS A 314 -18.23 -12.80 -16.48
N MET A 315 -18.23 -12.33 -15.24
CA MET A 315 -19.32 -11.50 -14.73
C MET A 315 -19.37 -10.16 -15.48
N SER A 316 -20.57 -9.60 -15.60
CA SER A 316 -20.82 -8.39 -16.37
C SER A 316 -21.92 -7.54 -15.72
N VAL A 317 -22.18 -6.35 -16.29
CA VAL A 317 -23.30 -5.47 -15.88
C VAL A 317 -24.68 -6.14 -16.09
N ASN A 318 -24.76 -7.19 -16.90
CA ASN A 318 -26.00 -7.95 -17.09
C ASN A 318 -26.23 -9.00 -15.99
N THR A 319 -25.17 -9.43 -15.29
CA THR A 319 -25.25 -10.43 -14.22
C THR A 319 -26.05 -9.85 -13.07
N ARG A 320 -27.24 -10.41 -12.79
CA ARG A 320 -28.18 -9.83 -11.82
C ARG A 320 -28.02 -10.40 -10.41
N TYR A 321 -27.75 -11.69 -10.31
CA TYR A 321 -27.72 -12.42 -9.04
C TYR A 321 -26.45 -13.27 -8.88
N VAL A 322 -25.90 -13.30 -7.67
CA VAL A 322 -24.85 -14.22 -7.25
C VAL A 322 -25.44 -15.19 -6.23
N VAL A 323 -25.45 -16.47 -6.60
CA VAL A 323 -25.92 -17.56 -5.74
C VAL A 323 -24.78 -17.96 -4.81
N MET A 324 -24.95 -17.62 -3.54
CA MET A 324 -24.04 -17.94 -2.45
C MET A 324 -24.41 -19.31 -1.85
N GLY A 325 -23.57 -20.30 -2.13
CA GLY A 325 -23.52 -21.57 -1.39
C GLY A 325 -22.85 -21.40 -0.02
N GLU A 326 -22.79 -22.48 0.76
CA GLU A 326 -22.08 -22.46 2.04
C GLU A 326 -20.56 -22.26 1.84
N SER A 327 -19.92 -21.69 2.86
CA SER A 327 -18.50 -21.38 2.84
C SER A 327 -17.65 -22.61 3.17
N GLY A 328 -16.52 -22.77 2.49
CA GLY A 328 -15.67 -23.97 2.49
C GLY A 328 -14.96 -24.33 3.81
N ASP A 329 -15.42 -23.79 4.94
CA ASP A 329 -15.00 -24.20 6.29
C ASP A 329 -15.88 -25.34 6.85
N LYS A 330 -16.92 -25.77 6.12
CA LYS A 330 -17.92 -26.75 6.57
C LYS A 330 -18.25 -27.88 5.58
N GLY A 331 -18.42 -27.56 4.30
CA GLY A 331 -18.73 -28.55 3.26
C GLY A 331 -17.52 -29.44 2.95
N ASN A 332 -17.76 -30.65 2.44
CA ASN A 332 -16.72 -31.59 1.98
C ASN A 332 -16.13 -31.17 0.62
N MET A 333 -15.70 -29.91 0.53
CA MET A 333 -15.25 -29.27 -0.70
C MET A 333 -13.85 -29.80 -1.07
N LEU A 334 -13.68 -30.26 -2.31
CA LEU A 334 -12.44 -30.86 -2.84
C LEU A 334 -11.37 -29.80 -3.17
N ILE A 335 -11.06 -28.94 -2.19
CA ILE A 335 -10.14 -27.81 -2.34
C ILE A 335 -8.69 -28.29 -2.32
N THR A 336 -8.14 -28.59 -3.50
CA THR A 336 -6.72 -28.96 -3.67
C THR A 336 -5.76 -27.86 -3.17
N ASN A 337 -6.19 -26.59 -3.15
CA ASN A 337 -5.39 -25.47 -2.64
C ASN A 337 -6.25 -24.35 -2.01
N LEU A 338 -6.34 -24.35 -0.68
CA LEU A 338 -7.17 -23.41 0.10
C LEU A 338 -6.77 -21.93 -0.09
N GLY A 339 -5.47 -21.65 -0.27
CA GLY A 339 -4.98 -20.29 -0.51
C GLY A 339 -5.37 -19.75 -1.89
N GLN A 340 -5.39 -20.61 -2.91
CA GLN A 340 -5.91 -20.26 -4.23
C GLN A 340 -7.43 -20.04 -4.19
N TYR A 341 -8.20 -20.94 -3.56
CA TYR A 341 -9.65 -20.76 -3.40
C TYR A 341 -10.01 -19.43 -2.74
N GLN A 342 -9.38 -19.10 -1.61
CA GLN A 342 -9.60 -17.83 -0.91
C GLN A 342 -9.22 -16.62 -1.78
N THR A 343 -8.15 -16.71 -2.58
CA THR A 343 -7.74 -15.63 -3.49
C THR A 343 -8.76 -15.45 -4.62
N THR A 344 -9.17 -16.53 -5.31
CA THR A 344 -10.17 -16.52 -6.39
C THR A 344 -11.51 -16.01 -5.88
N ARG A 345 -11.97 -16.48 -4.71
CA ARG A 345 -13.21 -16.04 -4.06
C ARG A 345 -13.17 -14.56 -3.67
N ASN A 346 -12.04 -14.07 -3.16
CA ASN A 346 -11.87 -12.65 -2.81
C ASN A 346 -11.79 -11.73 -4.04
N GLN A 347 -11.30 -12.23 -5.18
CA GLN A 347 -11.38 -11.51 -6.46
C GLN A 347 -12.82 -11.48 -6.98
N PHE A 348 -13.48 -12.64 -7.03
CA PHE A 348 -14.88 -12.77 -7.45
C PHE A 348 -15.82 -11.89 -6.61
N LEU A 349 -15.64 -11.84 -5.28
CA LEU A 349 -16.44 -10.95 -4.41
C LEU A 349 -16.18 -9.46 -4.66
N LYS A 350 -14.99 -9.06 -5.14
CA LYS A 350 -14.76 -7.69 -5.63
C LYS A 350 -15.49 -7.44 -6.93
N ASP A 351 -15.43 -8.36 -7.90
CA ASP A 351 -16.21 -8.26 -9.13
C ASP A 351 -17.72 -8.08 -8.80
N VAL A 352 -18.24 -8.80 -7.79
CA VAL A 352 -19.65 -8.68 -7.35
C VAL A 352 -19.97 -7.28 -6.85
N ASP A 353 -19.08 -6.68 -6.05
CA ASP A 353 -19.29 -5.34 -5.49
C ASP A 353 -19.07 -4.25 -6.56
N ASP A 354 -18.06 -4.39 -7.42
CA ASP A 354 -17.75 -3.49 -8.54
C ASP A 354 -18.87 -3.44 -9.59
N PHE A 355 -19.51 -4.58 -9.89
CA PHE A 355 -20.70 -4.65 -10.76
C PHE A 355 -22.04 -4.49 -10.00
N SER A 356 -22.01 -4.32 -8.67
CA SER A 356 -23.21 -4.16 -7.81
C SER A 356 -24.24 -5.28 -7.95
N VAL A 357 -23.78 -6.53 -8.03
CA VAL A 357 -24.62 -7.73 -8.26
C VAL A 357 -25.25 -8.23 -6.94
N GLU A 358 -26.51 -8.64 -6.99
CA GLU A 358 -27.29 -8.96 -5.79
C GLU A 358 -26.98 -10.37 -5.25
N LYS A 359 -26.61 -10.46 -3.97
CA LYS A 359 -26.18 -11.70 -3.31
C LYS A 359 -27.40 -12.44 -2.73
N ILE A 360 -27.73 -13.61 -3.26
CA ILE A 360 -28.85 -14.46 -2.81
C ILE A 360 -28.35 -15.82 -2.32
N SER A 361 -29.08 -16.48 -1.43
CA SER A 361 -28.78 -17.87 -1.02
C SER A 361 -29.34 -18.90 -1.99
N VAL A 362 -28.86 -20.15 -1.91
CA VAL A 362 -29.43 -21.28 -2.65
C VAL A 362 -30.93 -21.44 -2.36
N GLN A 363 -31.37 -21.33 -1.09
CA GLN A 363 -32.80 -21.40 -0.76
C GLN A 363 -33.62 -20.29 -1.43
N GLN A 364 -33.12 -19.04 -1.44
CA GLN A 364 -33.82 -17.92 -2.09
C GLN A 364 -33.93 -18.11 -3.61
N LEU A 365 -32.94 -18.74 -4.24
CA LEU A 365 -33.02 -19.16 -5.64
C LEU A 365 -34.14 -20.20 -5.83
N LEU A 366 -34.18 -21.25 -5.00
CA LEU A 366 -35.20 -22.31 -5.12
C LEU A 366 -36.61 -21.77 -4.90
N ASP A 367 -36.81 -20.90 -3.91
CA ASP A 367 -38.07 -20.19 -3.63
C ASP A 367 -38.50 -19.33 -4.84
N MET A 368 -37.57 -18.57 -5.44
CA MET A 368 -37.83 -17.73 -6.61
C MET A 368 -38.17 -18.55 -7.86
N MET A 369 -37.51 -19.70 -8.05
CA MET A 369 -37.78 -20.64 -9.15
C MET A 369 -38.97 -21.57 -8.88
N GLY A 370 -39.60 -21.48 -7.69
CA GLY A 370 -40.74 -22.31 -7.28
C GLY A 370 -40.42 -23.80 -7.13
N TRP A 371 -39.14 -24.16 -7.03
CA TRP A 371 -38.70 -25.55 -6.86
C TRP A 371 -38.99 -26.03 -5.43
N LYS A 372 -39.23 -27.33 -5.28
CA LYS A 372 -39.40 -27.99 -3.98
C LYS A 372 -38.59 -29.28 -3.99
N PRO A 373 -37.91 -29.62 -2.88
CA PRO A 373 -37.29 -30.93 -2.75
C PRO A 373 -38.36 -32.02 -2.81
N GLU A 374 -38.05 -33.12 -3.48
CA GLU A 374 -38.87 -34.32 -3.40
C GLU A 374 -38.84 -34.84 -1.96
N GLU A 375 -39.99 -35.21 -1.40
CA GLU A 375 -40.05 -35.71 -0.02
C GLU A 375 -39.24 -37.00 0.08
N LYS A 376 -38.05 -36.94 0.71
CA LYS A 376 -37.17 -38.10 0.95
C LYS A 376 -37.96 -39.20 1.65
N THR A 377 -38.42 -40.19 0.89
CA THR A 377 -39.14 -41.34 1.43
C THR A 377 -38.20 -42.16 2.30
N THR A 378 -38.24 -41.91 3.61
CA THR A 378 -37.46 -42.68 4.58
C THR A 378 -37.93 -44.13 4.55
N GLY A 379 -37.20 -44.97 3.81
CA GLY A 379 -37.42 -46.42 3.84
C GLY A 379 -37.34 -46.89 5.29
N LEU A 380 -38.37 -47.59 5.77
CA LEU A 380 -38.55 -47.91 7.20
C LEU A 380 -37.62 -49.06 7.65
N GLY A 381 -36.32 -48.85 7.49
CA GLY A 381 -35.26 -49.81 7.67
C GLY A 381 -34.91 -50.07 9.13
N GLY A 382 -35.70 -50.91 9.79
CA GLY A 382 -35.29 -51.70 10.95
C GLY A 382 -34.66 -50.93 12.11
N VAL A 383 -35.48 -50.22 12.90
CA VAL A 383 -35.07 -49.68 14.20
C VAL A 383 -34.65 -50.83 15.14
N MET A 384 -33.35 -51.07 15.26
CA MET A 384 -32.79 -51.86 16.36
C MET A 384 -32.63 -50.96 17.59
N ASP A 385 -33.72 -50.86 18.36
CA ASP A 385 -33.74 -50.15 19.64
C ASP A 385 -32.74 -50.76 20.65
N ALA A 386 -32.15 -49.91 21.48
CA ALA A 386 -31.03 -50.22 22.38
C ALA A 386 -31.48 -50.93 23.67
N GLY A 387 -32.30 -51.99 23.54
CA GLY A 387 -32.97 -52.64 24.67
C GLY A 387 -32.78 -54.16 24.83
N PHE A 388 -32.32 -54.90 23.81
CA PHE A 388 -32.37 -56.38 23.82
C PHE A 388 -31.00 -57.08 23.82
N THR A 389 -30.39 -57.22 25.00
CA THR A 389 -29.21 -58.07 25.20
C THR A 389 -29.55 -59.56 25.09
N LYS A 390 -28.97 -60.28 24.11
CA LYS A 390 -29.03 -61.75 24.09
C LYS A 390 -28.33 -62.33 25.34
N ARG A 391 -29.04 -63.12 26.14
CA ARG A 391 -28.44 -63.86 27.27
C ARG A 391 -27.48 -64.93 26.72
N SER A 392 -26.20 -64.84 27.09
CA SER A 392 -25.20 -65.87 26.80
C SER A 392 -24.95 -66.73 28.05
N PRO A 393 -25.21 -68.05 28.03
CA PRO A 393 -24.98 -68.92 29.19
C PRO A 393 -23.49 -69.28 29.36
N GLY A 394 -22.97 -69.13 30.60
CA GLY A 394 -21.87 -69.95 31.14
C GLY A 394 -20.49 -69.85 30.48
N GLY A 395 -19.73 -68.79 30.78
CA GLY A 395 -18.28 -68.77 30.52
C GLY A 395 -17.47 -69.56 31.55
N ALA A 396 -16.42 -70.28 31.11
CA ALA A 396 -15.55 -71.09 31.97
C ALA A 396 -14.05 -70.78 31.77
N LYS A 397 -13.60 -69.69 32.42
CA LYS A 397 -12.22 -69.35 32.88
C LYS A 397 -11.01 -69.61 31.96
N ALA A 398 -10.25 -68.55 31.68
CA ALA A 398 -8.93 -68.62 31.06
C ALA A 398 -7.79 -68.96 32.06
N ALA A 399 -6.70 -69.54 31.55
CA ALA A 399 -5.38 -69.64 32.17
C ALA A 399 -4.28 -69.60 31.06
N PRO A 400 -3.02 -69.19 31.33
CA PRO A 400 -2.32 -68.33 30.35
C PRO A 400 -0.86 -68.70 29.97
N LYS A 401 -0.37 -68.04 28.90
CA LYS A 401 1.00 -67.51 28.61
C LYS A 401 1.70 -67.97 27.31
N ALA A 402 2.26 -66.94 26.66
CA ALA A 402 3.53 -66.85 25.91
C ALA A 402 3.62 -67.30 24.41
N PRO A 403 4.56 -66.72 23.62
CA PRO A 403 4.61 -66.80 22.13
C PRO A 403 6.01 -67.26 21.62
N PRO A 404 6.47 -66.96 20.38
CA PRO A 404 5.90 -67.10 19.02
C PRO A 404 6.80 -67.96 18.07
N GLY A 405 6.37 -68.24 16.81
CA GLY A 405 7.31 -68.60 15.72
C GLY A 405 6.77 -69.48 14.56
N ALA A 406 7.45 -69.43 13.40
CA ALA A 406 7.25 -70.18 12.13
C ALA A 406 5.90 -69.97 11.39
N GLU A 407 5.79 -69.79 10.05
CA GLU A 407 6.35 -70.50 8.87
C GLU A 407 5.75 -71.93 8.68
N VAL A 408 5.39 -72.44 7.48
CA VAL A 408 5.75 -72.15 6.06
C VAL A 408 4.52 -72.33 5.10
N PRO A 409 4.61 -72.09 3.76
CA PRO A 409 3.44 -71.86 2.87
C PRO A 409 3.19 -72.92 1.74
N ALA A 410 2.31 -72.54 0.78
CA ALA A 410 2.26 -72.88 -0.68
C ALA A 410 1.29 -73.97 -1.21
N THR A 411 0.63 -73.62 -2.34
CA THR A 411 0.24 -74.38 -3.57
C THR A 411 -0.95 -73.64 -4.24
N ASP A 412 -0.81 -73.01 -5.42
CA ASP A 412 -0.80 -73.54 -6.81
C ASP A 412 -2.19 -73.81 -7.43
N VAL A 413 -2.47 -73.20 -8.60
CA VAL A 413 -3.21 -73.70 -9.79
C VAL A 413 -3.21 -72.62 -10.91
N PRO A 414 -2.75 -72.93 -12.15
CA PRO A 414 -2.94 -72.14 -13.38
C PRO A 414 -3.68 -72.93 -14.49
N PRO A 415 -3.81 -72.46 -15.76
CA PRO A 415 -3.68 -71.11 -16.34
C PRO A 415 -5.12 -70.57 -16.65
N ALA A 416 -5.61 -70.07 -17.81
CA ALA A 416 -5.16 -69.70 -19.17
C ALA A 416 -6.26 -68.78 -19.80
N GLU A 417 -6.18 -68.09 -20.96
CA GLU A 417 -5.14 -67.78 -21.96
C GLU A 417 -5.61 -66.52 -22.75
N GLY A 418 -5.00 -66.16 -23.90
CA GLY A 418 -5.62 -65.29 -24.92
C GLY A 418 -5.06 -63.86 -25.08
N ALA A 419 -4.15 -63.67 -26.05
CA ALA A 419 -3.67 -62.35 -26.50
C ALA A 419 -3.70 -62.24 -28.05
N PRO A 420 -3.55 -61.04 -28.65
CA PRO A 420 -2.23 -60.79 -29.25
C PRO A 420 -1.73 -59.32 -29.36
N LYS A 421 -0.41 -59.18 -29.17
CA LYS A 421 0.57 -58.31 -29.88
C LYS A 421 0.48 -56.77 -29.81
N LYS A 422 1.57 -56.22 -29.25
CA LYS A 422 2.13 -54.86 -29.43
C LYS A 422 3.04 -54.80 -30.68
N PRO A 423 3.34 -53.61 -31.23
CA PRO A 423 4.71 -53.33 -31.74
C PRO A 423 5.48 -52.24 -30.97
N ALA A 424 6.80 -52.21 -31.17
CA ALA A 424 7.75 -51.24 -30.60
C ALA A 424 7.60 -49.86 -31.32
N GLU A 425 7.72 -48.70 -30.66
CA GLU A 425 8.95 -48.03 -30.13
C GLU A 425 9.62 -47.11 -31.18
N ALA A 426 9.77 -45.83 -30.83
CA ALA A 426 10.54 -44.84 -31.58
C ALA A 426 10.96 -43.68 -30.65
N GLU A 427 12.23 -43.30 -30.67
CA GLU A 427 12.86 -42.28 -29.83
C GLU A 427 13.35 -41.10 -30.69
N ALA A 428 12.84 -39.89 -30.44
CA ALA A 428 13.34 -38.59 -30.92
C ALA A 428 12.36 -37.47 -30.51
N ALA A 429 12.73 -36.18 -30.36
CA ALA A 429 14.02 -35.53 -30.06
C ALA A 429 13.72 -34.07 -29.67
N ASP A 430 14.59 -33.41 -28.90
CA ASP A 430 14.43 -31.99 -28.52
C ASP A 430 14.65 -31.05 -29.73
N PRO A 431 13.68 -30.19 -30.11
CA PRO A 431 13.75 -29.39 -31.33
C PRO A 431 14.29 -27.95 -31.19
N PHE A 432 14.68 -27.45 -30.01
CA PHE A 432 15.06 -26.02 -29.85
C PHE A 432 16.42 -25.75 -29.18
N GLY A 433 17.49 -26.31 -29.76
CA GLY A 433 18.88 -25.97 -29.43
C GLY A 433 19.58 -25.09 -30.48
N GLY A 434 19.74 -23.80 -30.19
CA GLY A 434 20.90 -22.99 -30.61
C GLY A 434 20.93 -22.35 -32.02
N LYS A 435 20.76 -21.02 -32.04
CA LYS A 435 21.66 -20.07 -32.73
C LYS A 435 21.81 -18.80 -31.92
#